data_AF-A0A6B0YWZ5-F1
#
_entry.id   AF-A0A6B0YWZ5-F1
#
_cell.length_a   1.000
_cell.length_b   1.000
_cell.length_c   1.000
_cell.angle_alpha   90.00
_cell.angle_beta   90.00
_cell.angle_gamma   90.00
#
_symmetry.space_group_name_H-M   'P 1'
#
loop_
_entity.id
_entity.type
_entity.pdbx_description
1 polymer ?
#
loop_
_entity_poly.entity_id
_entity_poly.type
_entity_poly.pdbx_seq_one_letter_code
_entity_poly.pdbx_strand_id
1 'polypeptide(L)'
;MGLVRVPLNPSPQDVRRQRHPAYPALLLLTVVVGLYFVFQHVEQLRELSAVQAQVAEMRQNIALGQQSSLDLEAQLRYATSDEYVVQMARGELGYIQEGDEVYILLDPPAARAGSPPAAPTPAAEEDSFRPLDWSWWQSLIQRLQE
;
A
#
# COMPACT_ATOMS: atom_id res chain seq x y z
N MET A 1 -89.90 -32.07 61.18
CA MET A 1 -88.44 -31.94 61.43
C MET A 1 -87.73 -32.89 60.49
N GLY A 2 -87.28 -32.40 59.34
CA GLY A 2 -86.49 -33.15 58.36
C GLY A 2 -85.32 -32.26 57.95
N LEU A 3 -84.11 -32.79 58.12
CA LEU A 3 -82.84 -32.06 58.09
C LEU A 3 -82.52 -31.51 56.69
N VAL A 4 -82.03 -30.27 56.72
CA VAL A 4 -81.35 -29.51 55.66
C VAL A 4 -80.39 -30.38 54.84
N ARG A 5 -80.42 -30.22 53.50
CA ARG A 5 -79.22 -30.36 52.67
C ARG A 5 -79.21 -29.25 51.62
N VAL A 6 -78.51 -28.17 51.95
CA VAL A 6 -78.01 -27.20 50.98
C VAL A 6 -77.00 -27.94 50.08
N PRO A 7 -77.15 -27.96 48.74
CA PRO A 7 -76.09 -28.47 47.91
C PRO A 7 -74.88 -27.56 48.04
N LEU A 8 -73.74 -28.18 48.37
CA LEU A 8 -72.45 -27.54 48.47
C LEU A 8 -72.16 -26.73 47.20
N ASN A 9 -71.81 -25.48 47.42
CA ASN A 9 -71.03 -24.64 46.53
C ASN A 9 -69.88 -25.46 45.92
N PRO A 10 -69.80 -25.62 44.58
CA PRO A 10 -68.61 -26.21 43.97
C PRO A 10 -67.47 -25.21 44.14
N SER A 11 -66.50 -25.58 44.98
CA SER A 11 -65.26 -24.86 45.22
C SER A 11 -64.62 -24.38 43.91
N PRO A 12 -63.95 -23.21 43.89
CA PRO A 12 -63.12 -22.80 42.78
C PRO A 12 -61.86 -23.68 42.76
N GLN A 13 -62.00 -24.92 42.33
CA GLN A 13 -60.88 -25.85 42.19
C GLN A 13 -60.19 -25.56 40.87
N ASP A 14 -58.89 -25.37 41.00
CA ASP A 14 -57.89 -25.44 39.95
C ASP A 14 -57.99 -24.38 38.86
N VAL A 15 -57.64 -23.14 39.22
CA VAL A 15 -56.75 -22.37 38.34
C VAL A 15 -55.41 -23.10 38.35
N ARG A 16 -55.37 -24.29 37.72
CA ARG A 16 -54.15 -25.04 37.42
C ARG A 16 -53.30 -24.03 36.69
N ARG A 17 -52.31 -23.44 37.38
CA ARG A 17 -51.28 -22.61 36.78
C ARG A 17 -50.64 -23.52 35.75
N GLN A 18 -51.13 -23.45 34.52
CA GLN A 18 -50.54 -24.08 33.36
C GLN A 18 -49.23 -23.32 33.19
N ARG A 19 -48.23 -23.73 33.97
CA ARG A 19 -46.84 -23.42 33.70
C ARG A 19 -46.59 -24.09 32.37
N HIS A 20 -46.86 -23.38 31.28
CA HIS A 20 -46.61 -23.85 29.92
C HIS A 20 -45.10 -24.12 29.85
N PRO A 21 -44.64 -25.38 29.93
CA PRO A 21 -43.22 -25.70 29.94
C PRO A 21 -42.59 -25.43 28.56
N ALA A 22 -43.42 -25.03 27.58
CA ALA A 22 -43.03 -24.62 26.26
C ALA A 22 -42.44 -23.21 26.19
N TYR A 23 -42.66 -22.31 27.17
CA TYR A 23 -42.05 -20.97 27.12
C TYR A 23 -40.51 -20.99 27.18
N PRO A 24 -39.85 -21.71 28.09
CA PRO A 24 -38.39 -21.76 28.08
C PRO A 24 -37.85 -22.43 26.81
N ALA A 25 -38.56 -23.44 26.28
CA ALA A 25 -38.19 -24.08 25.02
C ALA A 25 -38.35 -23.15 23.81
N LEU A 26 -39.43 -22.37 23.76
CA LEU A 26 -39.69 -21.37 22.73
C LEU A 26 -38.65 -20.25 22.79
N LEU A 27 -38.33 -19.78 24.01
CA LEU A 27 -37.33 -18.73 24.22
C LEU A 27 -35.93 -19.22 23.79
N LEU A 28 -35.57 -20.46 24.13
CA LEU A 28 -34.32 -21.08 23.69
C LEU A 28 -34.29 -21.24 22.16
N LEU A 29 -35.40 -21.68 21.54
CA LEU A 29 -35.52 -21.75 20.09
C LEU A 29 -35.34 -20.38 19.42
N THR A 30 -35.98 -19.32 19.95
CA THR A 30 -35.82 -17.95 19.44
C THR A 30 -34.39 -17.47 19.56
N VAL A 31 -33.70 -17.76 20.68
CA VAL A 31 -32.28 -17.40 20.86
C VAL A 31 -31.40 -18.15 19.86
N VAL A 32 -31.63 -19.44 19.63
CA VAL A 32 -30.86 -20.25 18.67
C VAL A 32 -31.07 -19.75 17.25
N VAL A 33 -32.31 -19.44 16.85
CA VAL A 33 -32.62 -18.88 15.52
C VAL A 33 -32.01 -17.49 15.37
N GLY A 34 -32.06 -16.66 16.40
CA GLY A 34 -31.43 -15.33 16.41
C GLY A 34 -29.92 -15.42 16.25
N LEU A 35 -29.26 -16.32 16.99
CA LEU A 35 -27.82 -16.57 16.86
C LEU A 35 -27.47 -17.08 15.46
N TYR A 36 -28.23 -18.03 14.92
CA TYR A 36 -28.02 -18.53 13.56
C TYR A 36 -28.09 -17.42 12.51
N PHE A 37 -29.06 -16.51 12.65
CA PHE A 37 -29.22 -15.37 11.75
C PHE A 37 -28.04 -14.39 11.86
N VAL A 38 -27.59 -14.09 13.08
CA VAL A 38 -26.41 -13.25 13.32
C VAL A 38 -25.16 -13.87 12.69
N PHE A 39 -24.92 -15.17 12.89
CA PHE A 39 -23.77 -15.86 12.30
C PHE A 39 -23.78 -15.81 10.77
N GLN A 40 -24.94 -16.01 10.12
CA GLN A 40 -25.06 -15.90 8.66
C GLN A 40 -24.76 -14.50 8.11
N HIS A 41 -25.10 -13.45 8.86
CA HIS A 41 -24.86 -12.07 8.43
C HIS A 41 -23.42 -11.57 8.67
N VAL A 42 -22.64 -12.23 9.54
CA VAL A 42 -21.24 -11.87 9.80
C VAL A 42 -20.37 -12.11 8.57
N GLU A 43 -20.62 -13.16 7.80
CA GLU A 43 -19.86 -13.46 6.57
C GLU A 43 -20.08 -12.40 5.47
N GLN A 44 -21.32 -11.91 5.31
CA GLN A 44 -21.65 -10.89 4.29
C GLN A 44 -20.94 -9.55 4.50
N LEU A 45 -20.68 -9.17 5.74
CA LEU A 45 -19.94 -7.95 6.07
C LEU A 45 -18.46 -8.04 5.66
N ARG A 46 -17.88 -9.25 5.68
CA ARG A 46 -16.47 -9.46 5.30
C ARG A 46 -16.29 -9.38 3.78
N GLU A 47 -17.22 -9.93 3.02
CA GLU A 47 -17.19 -9.89 1.55
C GLU A 47 -17.25 -8.45 1.01
N LEU A 48 -18.10 -7.59 1.58
CA LEU A 48 -18.18 -6.19 1.18
C LEU A 48 -16.88 -5.42 1.47
N SER A 49 -16.24 -5.69 2.61
CA SER A 49 -14.97 -5.05 2.96
C SER A 49 -13.82 -5.52 2.06
N ALA A 50 -13.79 -6.81 1.70
CA ALA A 50 -12.78 -7.38 0.82
C ALA A 50 -12.91 -6.85 -0.62
N VAL A 51 -14.15 -6.72 -1.12
CA VAL A 51 -14.40 -6.15 -2.46
C VAL A 51 -14.02 -4.67 -2.51
N GLN A 52 -14.34 -3.89 -1.46
CA GLN A 52 -13.93 -2.48 -1.41
C GLN A 52 -12.41 -2.32 -1.33
N ALA A 53 -11.72 -3.18 -0.57
CA ALA A 53 -10.26 -3.18 -0.50
C ALA A 53 -9.62 -3.48 -1.86
N GLN A 54 -10.13 -4.48 -2.59
CA GLN A 54 -9.65 -4.79 -3.94
C GLN A 54 -9.88 -3.64 -4.93
N VAL A 55 -11.05 -2.97 -4.87
CA VAL A 55 -11.30 -1.81 -5.73
C VAL A 55 -10.36 -0.65 -5.40
N ALA A 56 -10.08 -0.42 -4.11
CA ALA A 56 -9.14 0.63 -3.69
C ALA A 56 -7.71 0.33 -4.19
N GLU A 57 -7.24 -0.91 -4.04
CA GLU A 57 -5.94 -1.35 -4.51
C GLU A 57 -5.80 -1.24 -6.04
N MET A 58 -6.80 -1.72 -6.79
CA MET A 58 -6.81 -1.60 -8.26
C MET A 58 -6.77 -0.14 -8.71
N ARG A 59 -7.53 0.74 -8.06
CA ARG A 59 -7.52 2.18 -8.37
C ARG A 59 -6.16 2.81 -8.09
N GLN A 60 -5.50 2.42 -7.01
CA GLN A 60 -4.17 2.90 -6.68
C GLN A 60 -3.15 2.47 -7.74
N ASN A 61 -3.21 1.21 -8.18
CA ASN A 61 -2.33 0.70 -9.23
C ASN A 61 -2.54 1.41 -10.57
N ILE A 62 -3.78 1.72 -10.93
CA ILE A 62 -4.09 2.50 -12.13
C ILE A 62 -3.52 3.92 -12.01
N ALA A 63 -3.68 4.58 -10.86
CA ALA A 63 -3.18 5.93 -10.65
C ALA A 63 -1.64 5.99 -10.75
N LEU A 64 -0.94 5.02 -10.15
CA LEU A 64 0.52 4.90 -10.25
C LEU A 64 0.96 4.66 -11.71
N GLY A 65 0.28 3.76 -12.43
CA GLY A 65 0.58 3.51 -13.83
C GLY A 65 0.39 4.74 -14.71
N GLN A 66 -0.70 5.50 -14.50
CA GLN A 66 -0.97 6.73 -15.24
C GLN A 66 0.06 7.82 -14.97
N GLN A 67 0.49 7.98 -13.71
CA GLN A 67 1.56 8.94 -13.38
C GLN A 67 2.86 8.58 -14.09
N SER A 68 3.27 7.31 -14.05
CA SER A 68 4.45 6.84 -14.76
C SER A 68 4.36 7.04 -16.27
N SER A 69 3.19 6.76 -16.88
CA SER A 69 3.00 7.02 -18.31
C SER A 69 3.13 8.50 -18.67
N LEU A 70 2.54 9.40 -17.88
CA LEU A 70 2.64 10.84 -18.11
C LEU A 70 4.08 11.35 -17.98
N ASP A 71 4.82 10.85 -17.00
CA ASP A 71 6.22 11.20 -16.78
C ASP A 71 7.10 10.70 -17.94
N LEU A 72 6.94 9.44 -18.35
CA LEU A 72 7.66 8.87 -19.49
C LEU A 72 7.32 9.60 -20.80
N GLU A 73 6.07 9.97 -21.02
CA GLU A 73 5.68 10.76 -22.20
C GLU A 73 6.29 12.17 -22.19
N ALA A 74 6.42 12.79 -21.03
CA ALA A 74 7.08 14.09 -20.88
C ALA A 74 8.57 13.98 -21.18
N GLN A 75 9.23 12.96 -20.65
CA GLN A 75 10.64 12.66 -20.93
C GLN A 75 10.87 12.38 -22.41
N LEU A 76 10.00 11.60 -23.05
CA LEU A 76 10.09 11.29 -24.47
C LEU A 76 9.93 12.54 -25.34
N ARG A 77 8.97 13.41 -25.00
CA ARG A 77 8.79 14.71 -25.67
C ARG A 77 10.03 15.59 -25.54
N TYR A 78 10.62 15.65 -24.35
CA TYR A 78 11.83 16.42 -24.12
C TYR A 78 13.03 15.84 -24.90
N ALA A 79 13.24 14.53 -24.83
CA ALA A 79 14.33 13.86 -25.53
C ALA A 79 14.22 13.96 -27.07
N THR A 80 13.00 14.09 -27.60
CA THR A 80 12.75 14.30 -29.03
C THR A 80 12.81 15.77 -29.45
N SER A 81 12.90 16.71 -28.49
CA SER A 81 12.92 18.14 -28.79
C SER A 81 14.26 18.59 -29.37
N ASP A 82 14.24 19.60 -30.24
CA ASP A 82 15.45 20.19 -30.83
C ASP A 82 16.39 20.77 -29.78
N GLU A 83 15.87 21.31 -28.66
CA GLU A 83 16.70 21.79 -27.56
C GLU A 83 17.58 20.68 -26.98
N TYR A 84 17.01 19.49 -26.75
CA TYR A 84 17.78 18.36 -26.24
C TYR A 84 18.85 17.92 -27.23
N VAL A 85 18.53 17.90 -28.53
CA VAL A 85 19.50 17.60 -29.59
C VAL A 85 20.64 18.60 -29.60
N VAL A 86 20.36 19.90 -29.50
CA VAL A 86 21.39 20.95 -29.46
C VAL A 86 22.24 20.85 -28.19
N GLN A 87 21.62 20.61 -27.04
CA GLN A 87 22.33 20.50 -25.76
C GLN A 87 23.24 19.26 -25.74
N MET A 88 22.75 18.12 -26.23
CA MET A 88 23.52 16.88 -26.36
C MET A 88 24.65 17.02 -27.40
N ALA A 89 24.35 17.66 -28.54
CA ALA A 89 25.34 17.94 -29.59
C ALA A 89 26.48 18.80 -29.05
N ARG A 90 26.18 19.90 -28.36
CA ARG A 90 27.20 20.85 -27.88
C ARG A 90 27.91 20.39 -26.62
N GLY A 91 27.20 19.75 -25.69
CA GLY A 91 27.72 19.37 -24.38
C GLY A 91 28.53 18.08 -24.42
N GLU A 92 27.90 16.99 -24.85
CA GLU A 92 28.50 15.65 -24.78
C GLU A 92 29.27 15.30 -26.06
N LEU A 93 28.73 15.67 -27.21
CA LEU A 93 29.29 15.27 -28.51
C LEU A 93 30.28 16.29 -29.09
N GLY A 94 30.39 17.48 -28.51
CA GLY A 94 31.29 18.55 -28.96
C GLY A 94 31.01 19.05 -30.38
N TYR A 95 29.82 18.80 -30.92
CA TYR A 95 29.37 19.29 -32.20
C TYR A 95 28.98 20.78 -32.11
N ILE A 96 29.34 21.52 -33.14
CA ILE A 96 29.07 22.95 -33.33
C ILE A 96 28.18 23.14 -34.55
N GLN A 97 27.28 24.12 -34.52
CA GLN A 97 26.42 24.40 -35.68
C GLN A 97 27.21 25.16 -36.75
N GLU A 98 26.79 25.04 -38.01
CA GLU A 98 27.36 25.81 -39.12
C GLU A 98 27.17 27.32 -38.83
N GLY A 99 28.28 28.02 -38.57
CA GLY A 99 28.30 29.44 -38.21
C GLY A 99 28.73 29.77 -36.78
N ASP A 100 28.99 28.78 -35.91
CA ASP A 100 29.56 29.03 -34.57
C ASP A 100 31.06 29.45 -34.68
N GLU A 101 31.44 30.58 -34.07
CA GLU A 101 32.84 31.04 -33.96
C GLU A 101 33.54 30.37 -32.78
N VAL A 102 34.62 29.60 -33.04
CA VAL A 102 35.41 28.92 -32.01
C VAL A 102 36.44 29.90 -31.41
N TYR A 103 36.24 30.29 -30.15
CA TYR A 103 37.23 31.05 -29.39
C TYR A 103 38.18 30.11 -28.65
N ILE A 104 39.42 30.01 -29.12
CA ILE A 104 40.50 29.33 -28.39
C ILE A 104 41.14 30.38 -27.47
N LEU A 105 40.99 30.20 -26.15
CA LEU A 105 41.79 30.97 -25.19
C LEU A 105 43.24 30.51 -25.33
N LEU A 106 44.09 31.34 -25.96
CA LEU A 106 45.53 31.18 -25.86
C LEU A 106 45.93 31.55 -24.44
N ASP A 107 46.25 30.55 -23.62
CA ASP A 107 46.91 30.80 -22.34
C ASP A 107 48.20 31.59 -22.62
N PRO A 108 48.43 32.73 -21.94
CA PRO A 108 49.73 33.38 -21.97
C PRO A 108 50.78 32.36 -21.50
N PRO A 109 51.97 32.30 -22.12
CA PRO A 109 52.94 31.25 -21.86
C PRO A 109 53.33 31.28 -20.39
N ALA A 110 52.70 30.39 -19.60
CA ALA A 110 53.09 30.12 -18.24
C ALA A 110 54.50 29.55 -18.32
N ALA A 111 55.46 30.35 -17.87
CA ALA A 111 56.82 29.92 -17.64
C ALA A 111 56.79 28.55 -16.96
N ARG A 112 57.57 27.62 -17.51
CA ARG A 112 57.82 26.27 -16.98
C ARG A 112 58.15 26.37 -15.48
N ALA A 113 57.13 26.28 -14.63
CA ALA A 113 57.27 26.06 -13.21
C ALA A 113 57.08 24.56 -13.01
N GLY A 114 58.16 23.90 -12.61
CA GLY A 114 58.31 22.46 -12.61
C GLY A 114 57.23 21.72 -11.85
N SER A 115 56.85 20.57 -12.40
CA SER A 115 56.08 19.54 -11.72
C SER A 115 56.80 19.14 -10.41
N PRO A 116 56.13 19.20 -9.24
CA PRO A 116 56.57 18.46 -8.07
C PRO A 116 56.31 16.96 -8.30
N PRO A 117 57.18 16.05 -7.81
CA PRO A 117 56.93 14.62 -7.89
C PRO A 117 55.75 14.27 -6.97
N ALA A 118 54.76 13.58 -7.51
CA ALA A 118 53.64 13.03 -6.76
C ALA A 118 54.16 12.05 -5.70
N ALA A 119 53.92 12.37 -4.42
CA ALA A 119 54.05 11.43 -3.32
C ALA A 119 52.98 10.32 -3.46
N PRO A 120 53.25 9.09 -2.98
CA PRO A 120 52.26 8.02 -3.00
C PRO A 120 51.10 8.39 -2.06
N THR A 121 49.93 8.67 -2.65
CA THR A 121 48.67 8.79 -1.93
C THR A 121 48.36 7.46 -1.23
N PRO A 122 48.09 7.45 0.09
CA PRO A 122 47.66 6.25 0.79
C PRO A 122 46.39 5.71 0.15
N ALA A 123 46.34 4.38 0.04
CA ALA A 123 45.25 3.56 -0.47
C ALA A 123 43.89 4.27 -0.38
N ALA A 124 43.33 4.59 -1.55
CA ALA A 124 41.91 4.81 -1.69
C ALA A 124 41.22 3.53 -1.20
N GLU A 125 40.72 3.58 0.04
CA GLU A 125 39.77 2.61 0.54
C GLU A 125 38.60 2.57 -0.44
N GLU A 126 38.35 1.35 -0.89
CA GLU A 126 37.31 0.96 -1.81
C GLU A 126 35.94 1.40 -1.28
N ASP A 127 35.45 2.55 -1.73
CA ASP A 127 34.06 2.92 -1.52
C ASP A 127 33.19 2.07 -2.48
N SER A 128 32.97 0.85 -2.03
CA SER A 128 32.41 -0.29 -2.75
C SER A 128 30.89 -0.25 -2.69
N PHE A 129 30.29 0.74 -3.36
CA PHE A 129 28.88 0.68 -3.73
C PHE A 129 28.72 -0.08 -5.04
N ARG A 130 28.70 -1.42 -4.96
CA ARG A 130 28.41 -2.29 -6.09
C ARG A 130 27.04 -2.97 -5.86
N PRO A 131 26.01 -2.64 -6.66
CA PRO A 131 24.66 -3.19 -6.49
C PRO A 131 24.54 -4.70 -6.80
N LEU A 132 25.64 -5.34 -7.22
CA LEU A 132 25.75 -6.80 -7.39
C LEU A 132 26.44 -7.50 -6.21
N ASP A 133 26.90 -6.78 -5.17
CA ASP A 133 27.46 -7.40 -3.99
C ASP A 133 26.37 -7.93 -3.05
N TRP A 134 26.55 -9.19 -2.62
CA TRP A 134 25.62 -9.92 -1.76
C TRP A 134 25.46 -9.31 -0.36
N SER A 135 26.49 -8.62 0.13
CA SER A 135 26.49 -7.93 1.43
C SER A 135 25.49 -6.78 1.50
N TRP A 136 25.26 -6.09 0.38
CA TRP A 136 24.27 -5.01 0.30
C TRP A 136 22.85 -5.54 0.53
N TRP A 137 22.49 -6.68 -0.09
CA TRP A 137 21.18 -7.32 0.11
C TRP A 137 20.95 -7.78 1.56
N GLN A 138 22.00 -8.22 2.25
CA GLN A 138 21.88 -8.59 3.67
C GLN A 138 21.48 -7.40 4.54
N SER A 139 22.07 -6.22 4.30
CA SER A 139 21.75 -5.00 5.04
C SER A 139 20.29 -4.54 4.82
N LEU A 140 19.73 -4.81 3.64
CA LEU A 140 18.34 -4.46 3.31
C LEU A 140 17.33 -5.33 4.06
N ILE A 141 17.58 -6.64 4.13
CA ILE A 141 16.68 -7.58 4.83
C ILE A 141 16.65 -7.28 6.34
N GLN A 142 17.80 -6.90 6.90
CA GLN A 142 17.92 -6.60 8.32
C GLN A 142 17.12 -5.35 8.72
N ARG A 143 17.03 -4.36 7.83
CA ARG A 143 16.22 -3.14 8.04
C ARG A 143 14.70 -3.38 7.97
N LEU A 144 14.25 -4.50 7.39
CA LEU A 144 12.83 -4.85 7.28
C LEU A 144 12.29 -5.65 8.48
N GLN A 145 13.17 -6.03 9.43
CA GLN A 145 12.80 -6.79 10.63
C GLN A 145 12.81 -5.97 11.92
N GLU A 146 13.21 -4.70 11.84
CA GLU A 146 13.06 -3.67 12.88
C GLU A 146 11.73 -2.92 12.68
#